data_AF-A0A7X8XAJ8-F1
#
_entry.id   AF-A0A7X8XAJ8-F1
#
_cell.length_a   1.000
_cell.length_b   1.000
_cell.length_c   1.000
_cell.angle_alpha   90.00
_cell.angle_beta   90.00
_cell.angle_gamma   90.00
#
_symmetry.space_group_name_H-M   'P 1'
#
loop_
_entity.id
_entity.type
_entity.pdbx_description
1 polymer ?
#
loop_
_entity_poly.entity_id
_entity_poly.type
_entity_poly.pdbx_seq_one_letter_code
_entity_poly.pdbx_strand_id
1 'polypeptide(L)'
;MAYDALIHGSNGLSYYGLGNVVNPQFVDHLLSVCKEINDVSGLLINAEKIASPEISGEDFICQAWNFQGNKYMLVLNGSTKKQTLVIRDFFRARELAVIQEDRVISLEKGILRDELEPFTAHLYAEAELPKALRALPVKEFSTNPYYDAIKRRLNFQSYEGNASWIWEREMAQSQGSDVWLKKTFSLPQLPKEARIWIAADDSAILSLNGQEVGSHHTWNRLREFDLLPFLRIGENDLTVAVADSGHLPCGFLADILITMPDGGKITILSDESWQGCKTVNGVYQPVAVIAPYGAGAWKKKVELPEKRLK
;
A
#
# COMPACT_ATOMS: atom_id res chain seq x y z
N MET A 1 -0.38 -17.94 -9.29
CA MET A 1 0.54 -16.90 -9.80
C MET A 1 2.00 -17.20 -9.49
N ALA A 2 2.43 -17.30 -8.23
CA ALA A 2 3.85 -17.52 -7.92
C ALA A 2 4.40 -18.83 -8.51
N TYR A 3 3.75 -19.96 -8.24
CA TYR A 3 4.14 -21.27 -8.79
C TYR A 3 4.03 -21.33 -10.31
N ASP A 4 3.00 -20.73 -10.89
CA ASP A 4 2.83 -20.59 -12.33
C ASP A 4 4.03 -19.87 -12.98
N ALA A 5 4.48 -18.74 -12.41
CA ALA A 5 5.66 -18.03 -12.87
C ALA A 5 6.94 -18.87 -12.75
N LEU A 6 7.10 -19.62 -11.66
CA LEU A 6 8.26 -20.50 -11.44
C LEU A 6 8.32 -21.65 -12.46
N ILE A 7 7.18 -22.28 -12.75
CA ILE A 7 7.10 -23.36 -13.75
C ILE A 7 7.49 -22.82 -15.14
N HIS A 8 7.07 -21.60 -15.47
CA HIS A 8 7.45 -20.92 -16.72
C HIS A 8 8.87 -20.32 -16.72
N GLY A 9 9.71 -20.67 -15.74
CA GLY A 9 11.13 -20.35 -15.75
C GLY A 9 11.48 -18.96 -15.20
N SER A 10 10.57 -18.31 -14.48
CA SER A 10 10.91 -17.08 -13.74
C SER A 10 12.06 -17.35 -12.76
N ASN A 11 13.05 -16.47 -12.75
CA ASN A 11 14.25 -16.58 -11.90
C ASN A 11 14.17 -15.74 -10.61
N GLY A 12 13.04 -15.05 -10.39
CA GLY A 12 12.81 -14.24 -9.20
C GLY A 12 11.35 -13.80 -9.10
N LEU A 13 10.93 -13.52 -7.86
CA LEU A 13 9.63 -12.95 -7.52
C LEU A 13 9.86 -11.76 -6.58
N SER A 14 9.15 -10.67 -6.83
CA SER A 14 9.19 -9.48 -6.00
C SER A 14 7.76 -8.98 -5.75
N TYR A 15 7.46 -8.65 -4.50
CA TYR A 15 6.20 -8.06 -4.09
C TYR A 15 6.44 -6.59 -3.71
N TYR A 16 5.67 -5.68 -4.30
CA TYR A 16 5.83 -4.24 -4.09
C TYR A 16 4.66 -3.63 -3.32
N GLY A 17 4.91 -3.30 -2.05
CA GLY A 17 4.00 -2.56 -1.18
C GLY A 17 2.75 -3.33 -0.74
N LEU A 18 2.17 -2.92 0.40
CA LEU A 18 0.89 -3.44 0.92
C LEU A 18 -0.25 -2.41 0.81
N GLY A 19 0.01 -1.27 0.17
CA GLY A 19 -0.92 -0.13 0.10
C GLY A 19 -2.22 -0.43 -0.63
N ASN A 20 -2.22 -1.41 -1.56
CA ASN A 20 -3.38 -1.80 -2.36
C ASN A 20 -4.11 -3.05 -1.81
N VAL A 21 -3.66 -3.61 -0.68
CA VAL A 21 -4.31 -4.78 -0.09
C VAL A 21 -5.67 -4.38 0.44
N VAL A 22 -6.76 -4.95 -0.10
CA VAL A 22 -8.14 -4.65 0.35
C VAL A 22 -8.72 -5.72 1.27
N ASN A 23 -8.02 -6.84 1.43
CA ASN A 23 -8.39 -7.92 2.32
C ASN A 23 -7.20 -8.20 3.25
N PRO A 24 -7.27 -7.90 4.55
CA PRO A 24 -6.16 -8.13 5.48
C PRO A 24 -5.62 -9.57 5.45
N GLN A 25 -6.51 -10.56 5.30
CA GLN A 25 -6.17 -11.97 5.23
C GLN A 25 -5.30 -12.32 4.00
N PHE A 26 -5.29 -11.48 2.96
CA PHE A 26 -4.38 -11.67 1.83
C PHE A 26 -2.91 -11.68 2.25
N VAL A 27 -2.54 -10.89 3.28
CA VAL A 27 -1.16 -10.87 3.78
C VAL A 27 -0.77 -12.22 4.38
N ASP A 28 -1.69 -12.93 5.02
CA ASP A 28 -1.44 -14.26 5.57
C ASP A 28 -1.16 -15.27 4.46
N HIS A 29 -1.95 -15.24 3.38
CA HIS A 29 -1.72 -16.07 2.21
C HIS A 29 -0.39 -15.73 1.53
N LEU A 30 -0.06 -14.43 1.42
CA LEU A 30 1.20 -13.98 0.85
C LEU A 30 2.40 -14.49 1.66
N LEU A 31 2.31 -14.44 3.00
CA LEU A 31 3.35 -14.95 3.89
C LEU A 31 3.49 -16.48 3.79
N SER A 32 2.39 -17.22 3.68
CA SER A 32 2.41 -18.68 3.45
C SER A 32 3.17 -19.02 2.18
N VAL A 33 2.79 -18.40 1.05
CA VAL A 33 3.44 -18.63 -0.25
C VAL A 33 4.93 -18.25 -0.20
N CYS A 34 5.29 -17.14 0.45
CA CYS A 34 6.69 -16.74 0.63
C CYS A 34 7.49 -17.77 1.45
N LYS A 35 6.89 -18.33 2.50
CA LYS A 35 7.51 -19.38 3.32
C LYS A 35 7.68 -20.67 2.51
N GLU A 36 6.64 -21.12 1.81
CA GLU A 36 6.70 -22.30 0.96
C GLU A 36 7.79 -22.17 -0.11
N ILE A 37 7.90 -21.01 -0.76
CA ILE A 37 8.95 -20.71 -1.74
C ILE A 37 10.35 -20.70 -1.10
N ASN A 38 10.48 -20.19 0.12
CA ASN A 38 11.74 -20.26 0.87
C ASN A 38 12.13 -21.72 1.15
N ASP A 39 11.19 -22.53 1.62
CA ASP A 39 11.42 -23.93 1.94
C ASP A 39 11.91 -24.71 0.70
N VAL A 40 11.31 -24.47 -0.47
CA VAL A 40 11.72 -25.12 -1.74
C VAL A 40 12.93 -24.46 -2.42
N SER A 41 13.43 -23.33 -1.94
CA SER A 41 14.48 -22.55 -2.63
C SER A 41 15.77 -23.34 -2.87
N GLY A 42 16.11 -24.26 -1.97
CA GLY A 42 17.26 -25.14 -2.13
C GLY A 42 17.13 -26.04 -3.36
N LEU A 43 15.93 -26.57 -3.62
CA LEU A 43 15.62 -27.34 -4.81
C LEU A 43 15.65 -26.46 -6.06
N LEU A 44 14.94 -25.33 -6.03
CA LEU A 44 14.78 -24.46 -7.20
C LEU A 44 16.12 -23.94 -7.77
N ILE A 45 17.13 -23.77 -6.93
CA ILE A 45 18.42 -23.18 -7.31
C ILE A 45 19.52 -24.22 -7.49
N ASN A 46 19.56 -25.28 -6.69
CA ASN A 46 20.68 -26.24 -6.73
C ASN A 46 20.38 -27.52 -7.52
N ALA A 47 19.13 -27.76 -7.90
CA ALA A 47 18.74 -28.97 -8.64
C ALA A 47 18.82 -28.77 -10.16
N GLU A 48 19.09 -29.87 -10.87
CA GLU A 48 19.06 -29.91 -12.32
C GLU A 48 17.61 -29.98 -12.80
N LYS A 49 17.19 -29.06 -13.67
CA LYS A 49 15.89 -29.17 -14.35
C LYS A 49 15.94 -30.35 -15.33
N ILE A 50 14.93 -31.22 -15.25
CA ILE A 50 14.80 -32.37 -16.15
C ILE A 50 13.50 -32.27 -16.95
N ALA A 51 13.40 -33.05 -18.03
CA ALA A 51 12.19 -33.13 -18.82
C ALA A 51 11.02 -33.66 -17.96
N SER A 52 9.89 -32.96 -18.01
CA SER A 52 8.64 -33.42 -17.41
C SER A 52 8.09 -34.62 -18.20
N PRO A 53 7.45 -35.60 -17.54
CA PRO A 53 6.82 -36.73 -18.21
C PRO A 53 5.57 -36.28 -18.97
N GLU A 54 5.05 -37.15 -19.84
CA GLU A 54 3.67 -36.99 -20.31
C GLU A 54 2.70 -37.18 -19.14
N ILE A 55 1.76 -36.24 -19.03
CA ILE A 55 0.75 -36.21 -17.98
C ILE A 55 -0.62 -36.31 -18.64
N SER A 56 -1.52 -37.11 -18.06
CA SER A 56 -2.91 -37.11 -18.51
C SER A 56 -3.72 -35.99 -17.83
N GLY A 57 -4.46 -35.22 -18.62
CA GLY A 57 -5.35 -34.15 -18.17
C GLY A 57 -5.21 -32.91 -19.03
N GLU A 58 -6.18 -32.01 -18.96
CA GLU A 58 -6.14 -30.73 -19.68
C GLU A 58 -5.54 -29.66 -18.76
N ASP A 59 -4.77 -28.72 -19.32
CA ASP A 59 -4.24 -27.55 -18.62
C ASP A 59 -3.38 -27.84 -17.36
N PHE A 60 -2.80 -29.03 -17.24
CA PHE A 60 -1.73 -29.24 -16.26
C PHE A 60 -0.43 -28.61 -16.74
N ILE A 61 0.20 -27.83 -15.87
CA ILE A 61 1.52 -27.25 -16.13
C ILE A 61 2.48 -27.85 -15.11
N CYS A 62 3.64 -28.33 -15.56
CA CYS A 62 4.56 -29.04 -14.69
C CYS A 62 6.03 -28.74 -15.01
N GLN A 63 6.84 -28.80 -13.96
CA GLN A 63 8.30 -28.76 -14.05
C GLN A 63 8.87 -29.81 -13.11
N ALA A 64 9.89 -30.53 -13.59
CA ALA A 64 10.60 -31.53 -12.80
C ALA A 64 12.07 -31.19 -12.58
N TRP A 65 12.63 -31.74 -11.50
CA TRP A 65 14.03 -31.59 -11.11
C TRP A 65 14.64 -32.93 -10.68
N ASN A 66 15.95 -33.04 -10.85
CA ASN A 66 16.80 -34.04 -10.23
C ASN A 66 17.74 -33.38 -9.22
N PHE A 67 17.73 -33.87 -7.99
CA PHE A 67 18.72 -33.48 -6.98
C PHE A 67 19.27 -34.73 -6.30
N GLN A 68 20.59 -34.94 -6.43
CA GLN A 68 21.31 -36.08 -5.86
C GLN A 68 20.69 -37.44 -6.23
N GLY A 69 20.14 -37.56 -7.43
CA GLY A 69 19.54 -38.79 -7.94
C GLY A 69 18.05 -38.98 -7.60
N ASN A 70 17.48 -38.10 -6.77
CA ASN A 70 16.06 -38.09 -6.41
C ASN A 70 15.29 -37.12 -7.31
N LYS A 71 14.07 -37.50 -7.69
CA LYS A 71 13.16 -36.71 -8.52
C LYS A 71 12.18 -35.91 -7.70
N TYR A 72 11.89 -34.72 -8.22
CA TYR A 72 10.91 -33.79 -7.68
C TYR A 72 10.07 -33.27 -8.84
N MET A 73 8.78 -33.08 -8.64
CA MET A 73 7.93 -32.50 -9.67
C MET A 73 6.87 -31.60 -9.08
N LEU A 74 6.86 -30.36 -9.55
CA LEU A 74 5.80 -29.40 -9.29
C LEU A 74 4.76 -29.51 -10.39
N VAL A 75 3.49 -29.66 -10.01
CA VAL A 75 2.36 -29.72 -10.92
C VAL A 75 1.32 -28.70 -10.50
N LEU A 76 0.86 -27.88 -11.44
CA LEU A 76 -0.21 -26.91 -11.27
C LEU A 76 -1.42 -27.33 -12.10
N ASN A 77 -2.60 -27.39 -11.49
CA ASN A 77 -3.86 -27.46 -12.21
C ASN A 77 -4.24 -26.06 -12.73
N GLY A 78 -3.98 -25.76 -14.00
CA GLY A 78 -4.28 -24.46 -14.60
C GLY A 78 -5.76 -24.22 -14.90
N SER A 79 -6.64 -25.21 -14.72
CA SER A 79 -8.05 -25.11 -15.09
C SER A 79 -8.95 -24.64 -13.94
N THR A 80 -10.18 -24.28 -14.30
CA THR A 80 -11.26 -23.94 -13.35
C THR A 80 -11.98 -25.17 -12.78
N LYS A 81 -11.54 -26.38 -13.15
CA LYS A 81 -12.20 -27.63 -12.77
C LYS A 81 -11.27 -28.48 -11.91
N LYS A 82 -11.87 -29.26 -11.02
CA LYS A 82 -11.16 -30.35 -10.34
C LYS A 82 -10.78 -31.41 -11.36
N GLN A 83 -9.53 -31.89 -11.31
CA GLN A 83 -9.00 -32.85 -12.28
C GLN A 83 -8.20 -33.96 -11.61
N THR A 84 -8.25 -35.16 -12.19
CA THR A 84 -7.38 -36.28 -11.78
C THR A 84 -6.08 -36.22 -12.56
N LEU A 85 -4.98 -36.07 -11.83
CA LEU A 85 -3.63 -36.17 -12.35
C LEU A 85 -3.22 -37.63 -12.44
N VAL A 86 -2.67 -38.05 -13.60
CA VAL A 86 -2.00 -39.36 -13.72
C VAL A 86 -0.63 -39.19 -14.35
N ILE A 87 0.38 -39.71 -13.66
CA ILE A 87 1.78 -39.73 -14.13
C ILE A 87 2.26 -41.18 -14.10
N ARG A 88 2.90 -41.62 -15.18
CA ARG A 88 3.33 -43.02 -15.36
C ARG A 88 4.85 -43.10 -15.47
N ASP A 89 5.43 -44.08 -14.78
CA ASP A 89 6.82 -44.52 -14.93
C ASP A 89 7.87 -43.40 -14.82
N PHE A 90 7.53 -42.31 -14.12
CA PHE A 90 8.41 -41.18 -13.92
C PHE A 90 9.22 -41.33 -12.63
N PHE A 91 8.56 -41.59 -11.51
CA PHE A 91 9.19 -41.77 -10.21
C PHE A 91 9.67 -43.21 -10.03
N ARG A 92 10.79 -43.36 -9.33
CA ARG A 92 11.40 -44.62 -8.92
C ARG A 92 10.92 -45.06 -7.54
N ALA A 93 10.59 -44.10 -6.68
CA ALA A 93 10.08 -44.37 -5.35
C ALA A 93 8.67 -45.01 -5.41
N ARG A 94 8.34 -45.85 -4.42
CA ARG A 94 7.00 -46.43 -4.27
C ARG A 94 6.03 -45.50 -3.56
N GLU A 95 6.56 -44.47 -2.91
CA GLU A 95 5.83 -43.48 -2.14
C GLU A 95 6.47 -42.12 -2.38
N LEU A 96 5.65 -41.08 -2.45
CA LEU A 96 6.09 -39.71 -2.64
C LEU A 96 5.48 -38.81 -1.58
N ALA A 97 6.29 -37.97 -0.96
CA ALA A 97 5.77 -36.91 -0.12
C ALA A 97 5.12 -35.83 -0.99
N VAL A 98 3.99 -35.29 -0.54
CA VAL A 98 3.42 -34.04 -1.07
C VAL A 98 3.87 -32.93 -0.12
N ILE A 99 4.85 -32.14 -0.58
CA ILE A 99 5.51 -31.15 0.26
C ILE A 99 4.48 -30.12 0.76
N GLN A 100 4.52 -29.82 2.07
CA GLN A 100 3.63 -28.91 2.82
C GLN A 100 2.20 -29.43 3.08
N GLU A 101 1.86 -30.66 2.67
CA GLU A 101 0.49 -31.19 2.79
C GLU A 101 0.34 -32.35 3.78
N ASP A 102 1.40 -32.68 4.54
CA ASP A 102 1.44 -33.79 5.52
C ASP A 102 0.79 -35.10 5.00
N ARG A 103 1.03 -35.40 3.73
CA ARG A 103 0.49 -36.59 3.05
C ARG A 103 1.49 -37.21 2.11
N VAL A 104 1.29 -38.50 1.88
CA VAL A 104 2.10 -39.33 1.00
C VAL A 104 1.21 -40.00 -0.04
N ILE A 105 1.69 -40.08 -1.28
CA ILE A 105 1.02 -40.79 -2.37
C ILE A 105 1.78 -42.09 -2.66
N SER A 106 1.10 -43.23 -2.54
CA SER A 106 1.64 -44.53 -2.94
C SER A 106 1.47 -44.76 -4.44
N LEU A 107 2.50 -45.29 -5.10
CA LEU A 107 2.51 -45.54 -6.54
C LEU A 107 2.19 -47.00 -6.82
N GLU A 108 1.03 -47.24 -7.42
CA GLU A 108 0.64 -48.56 -7.88
C GLU A 108 1.22 -48.83 -9.27
N LYS A 109 2.12 -49.83 -9.37
CA LYS A 109 2.77 -50.21 -10.64
C LYS A 109 3.43 -49.02 -11.36
N GLY A 110 4.08 -48.12 -10.61
CA GLY A 110 4.75 -46.94 -11.16
C GLY A 110 3.80 -45.80 -11.56
N ILE A 111 2.52 -45.87 -11.19
CA ILE A 111 1.52 -44.87 -11.53
C ILE A 111 1.17 -44.02 -10.31
N LEU A 112 1.40 -42.72 -10.40
CA LEU A 112 0.88 -41.72 -9.47
C LEU A 112 -0.53 -41.31 -9.91
N ARG A 113 -1.47 -41.29 -8.97
CA ARG A 113 -2.80 -40.70 -9.13
C ARG A 113 -3.09 -39.73 -7.98
N ASP A 114 -3.47 -38.50 -8.30
CA ASP A 114 -3.89 -37.52 -7.31
C ASP A 114 -5.04 -36.66 -7.85
N GLU A 115 -5.87 -36.12 -6.97
CA GLU A 115 -6.93 -35.18 -7.33
C GLU A 115 -6.49 -33.74 -7.02
N LEU A 116 -6.50 -32.88 -8.03
CA LEU A 116 -6.13 -31.47 -7.87
C LEU A 116 -7.39 -30.60 -8.03
N GLU A 117 -7.65 -29.77 -7.03
CA GLU A 117 -8.66 -28.71 -7.09
C GLU A 117 -8.24 -27.62 -8.11
N PRO A 118 -9.16 -26.75 -8.57
CA PRO A 118 -8.82 -25.66 -9.48
C PRO A 118 -7.66 -24.80 -8.96
N PHE A 119 -6.68 -24.50 -9.81
CA PHE A 119 -5.55 -23.60 -9.52
C PHE A 119 -4.62 -24.04 -8.38
N THR A 120 -4.68 -25.29 -7.92
CA THR A 120 -3.76 -25.80 -6.90
C THR A 120 -2.45 -26.29 -7.50
N ALA A 121 -1.37 -26.14 -6.72
CA ALA A 121 -0.05 -26.65 -7.08
C ALA A 121 0.42 -27.65 -6.03
N HIS A 122 0.84 -28.84 -6.45
CA HIS A 122 1.41 -29.87 -5.58
C HIS A 122 2.87 -30.11 -5.99
N LEU A 123 3.76 -30.22 -5.00
CA LEU A 123 5.15 -30.62 -5.19
C LEU A 123 5.34 -32.05 -4.67
N TYR A 124 5.54 -32.98 -5.59
CA TYR A 124 5.82 -34.38 -5.29
C TYR A 124 7.33 -34.59 -5.18
N ALA A 125 7.77 -35.33 -4.16
CA ALA A 125 9.18 -35.55 -3.88
C ALA A 125 9.49 -37.00 -3.50
N GLU A 126 10.59 -37.55 -4.06
CA GLU A 126 11.13 -38.86 -3.67
C GLU A 126 11.93 -38.83 -2.36
N ALA A 127 12.35 -37.63 -1.93
CA ALA A 127 13.16 -37.43 -0.74
C ALA A 127 12.86 -36.07 -0.09
N GLU A 128 13.44 -35.82 1.08
CA GLU A 128 13.34 -34.52 1.75
C GLU A 128 13.90 -33.39 0.88
N LEU A 129 13.34 -32.18 1.05
CA LEU A 129 13.81 -31.01 0.33
C LEU A 129 15.28 -30.70 0.65
N PRO A 130 16.08 -30.26 -0.34
CA PRO A 130 17.36 -29.64 -0.08
C PRO A 130 17.18 -28.44 0.85
N LYS A 131 18.14 -28.22 1.75
CA LYS A 131 18.09 -27.10 2.70
C LYS A 131 17.80 -25.77 1.99
N ALA A 132 16.84 -25.02 2.53
CA ALA A 132 16.51 -23.68 2.07
C ALA A 132 17.76 -22.78 2.03
N LEU A 133 17.82 -21.89 1.03
CA LEU A 133 18.98 -21.03 0.81
C LEU A 133 19.24 -20.03 1.93
N ARG A 134 18.18 -19.64 2.66
CA ARG A 134 18.25 -18.69 3.75
C ARG A 134 17.37 -19.15 4.89
N ALA A 135 17.93 -19.17 6.10
CA ALA A 135 17.13 -19.28 7.30
C ALA A 135 16.22 -18.05 7.42
N LEU A 136 14.94 -18.29 7.69
CA LEU A 136 14.01 -17.21 7.99
C LEU A 136 14.29 -16.65 9.39
N PRO A 137 14.05 -15.34 9.62
CA PRO A 137 14.17 -14.77 10.96
C PRO A 137 13.16 -15.42 11.90
N VAL A 138 13.59 -15.72 13.13
CA VAL A 138 12.78 -16.42 14.17
C VAL A 138 11.75 -15.50 14.83
N LYS A 139 11.34 -14.41 14.17
CA LYS A 139 10.34 -13.51 14.74
C LYS A 139 8.97 -14.09 14.47
N GLU A 140 8.46 -14.81 15.45
CA GLU A 140 7.09 -15.31 15.43
C GLU A 140 6.11 -14.17 15.66
N PHE A 141 5.14 -14.06 14.77
CA PHE A 141 3.97 -13.22 14.97
C PHE A 141 2.79 -14.15 15.24
N SER A 142 2.16 -14.03 16.41
CA SER A 142 0.95 -14.81 16.74
C SER A 142 -0.24 -14.43 15.85
N THR A 143 -0.20 -13.23 15.26
CA THR A 143 -1.19 -12.71 14.33
C THR A 143 -0.54 -11.82 13.28
N ASN A 144 -1.20 -11.68 12.13
CA ASN A 144 -0.84 -10.72 11.09
C ASN A 144 -0.63 -9.29 11.63
N PRO A 145 0.61 -8.77 11.66
CA PRO A 145 0.89 -7.45 12.23
C PRO A 145 0.32 -6.29 11.39
N TYR A 146 -0.13 -6.57 10.17
CA TYR A 146 -0.72 -5.57 9.27
C TYR A 146 -2.25 -5.54 9.33
N TYR A 147 -2.89 -6.47 10.05
CA TYR A 147 -4.33 -6.63 10.03
C TYR A 147 -5.08 -5.35 10.40
N ASP A 148 -4.74 -4.77 11.56
CA ASP A 148 -5.38 -3.55 12.05
C ASP A 148 -5.03 -2.34 11.20
N ALA A 149 -3.79 -2.26 10.71
CA ALA A 149 -3.37 -1.17 9.84
C ALA A 149 -4.15 -1.16 8.51
N ILE A 150 -4.35 -2.34 7.91
CA ILE A 150 -5.15 -2.48 6.70
C ILE A 150 -6.63 -2.19 7.00
N LYS A 151 -7.20 -2.72 8.09
CA LYS A 151 -8.58 -2.42 8.47
C LYS A 151 -8.80 -0.93 8.71
N ARG A 152 -7.91 -0.24 9.42
CA ARG A 152 -7.99 1.21 9.61
C ARG A 152 -7.95 1.93 8.26
N ARG A 153 -7.02 1.57 7.37
CA ARG A 153 -6.95 2.13 6.00
C ARG A 153 -8.19 1.83 5.15
N LEU A 154 -8.95 0.79 5.44
CA LEU A 154 -10.19 0.48 4.71
C LEU A 154 -11.41 1.14 5.31
N ASN A 155 -11.39 1.43 6.61
CA ASN A 155 -12.51 1.98 7.37
C ASN A 155 -12.33 3.45 7.76
N PHE A 156 -11.33 4.15 7.19
CA PHE A 156 -11.12 5.55 7.51
C PHE A 156 -12.32 6.39 7.04
N GLN A 157 -12.62 7.43 7.82
CA GLN A 157 -13.57 8.44 7.40
C GLN A 157 -12.84 9.48 6.56
N SER A 158 -13.30 9.66 5.34
CA SER A 158 -12.83 10.71 4.47
C SER A 158 -13.24 12.08 5.02
N TYR A 159 -12.42 13.10 4.77
CA TYR A 159 -12.84 14.49 4.85
C TYR A 159 -14.11 14.70 4.00
N GLU A 160 -15.04 15.53 4.47
CA GLU A 160 -16.32 15.82 3.80
C GLU A 160 -16.54 17.32 3.55
N GLY A 161 -15.54 18.16 3.79
CA GLY A 161 -15.64 19.59 3.51
C GLY A 161 -15.38 19.93 2.04
N ASN A 162 -15.47 21.22 1.72
CA ASN A 162 -15.49 21.73 0.34
C ASN A 162 -14.19 22.46 -0.05
N ALA A 163 -13.10 22.23 0.67
CA ALA A 163 -11.80 22.82 0.37
C ALA A 163 -11.27 22.35 -1.00
N SER A 164 -10.39 23.15 -1.60
CA SER A 164 -9.70 22.83 -2.84
C SER A 164 -8.20 22.66 -2.60
N TRP A 165 -7.59 21.76 -3.36
CA TRP A 165 -6.14 21.66 -3.47
C TRP A 165 -5.63 22.87 -4.24
N ILE A 166 -4.80 23.69 -3.60
CA ILE A 166 -4.24 24.91 -4.17
C ILE A 166 -2.71 24.84 -4.22
N TRP A 167 -2.11 25.59 -5.14
CA TRP A 167 -0.66 25.76 -5.23
C TRP A 167 -0.29 27.12 -5.79
N GLU A 168 0.99 27.52 -5.69
CA GLU A 168 1.48 28.66 -6.46
C GLU A 168 1.35 28.37 -7.96
N ARG A 169 0.79 29.33 -8.69
CA ARG A 169 0.27 29.12 -10.05
C ARG A 169 1.34 28.69 -11.04
N GLU A 170 2.48 29.34 -11.01
CA GLU A 170 3.55 29.09 -11.98
C GLU A 170 4.41 27.87 -11.60
N MET A 171 4.44 27.50 -10.31
CA MET A 171 5.10 26.29 -9.83
C MET A 171 4.22 25.04 -9.88
N ALA A 172 2.91 25.17 -10.17
CA ALA A 172 1.96 24.05 -10.18
C ALA A 172 2.27 22.90 -11.15
N GLN A 173 3.18 23.12 -12.11
CA GLN A 173 3.65 22.12 -13.08
C GLN A 173 5.16 21.84 -12.95
N SER A 174 5.80 22.35 -11.90
CA SER A 174 7.22 22.15 -11.62
C SER A 174 7.38 21.08 -10.57
N GLN A 175 8.03 19.97 -10.92
CA GLN A 175 8.37 18.91 -9.95
C GLN A 175 9.40 19.44 -8.95
N GLY A 176 9.27 19.05 -7.68
CA GLY A 176 10.27 19.40 -6.67
C GLY A 176 10.29 20.91 -6.37
N SER A 177 9.20 21.46 -5.84
CA SER A 177 9.09 22.90 -5.60
C SER A 177 8.61 23.24 -4.19
N ASP A 178 9.21 24.30 -3.63
CA ASP A 178 8.79 24.90 -2.38
C ASP A 178 8.08 26.23 -2.67
N VAL A 179 6.93 26.44 -2.03
CA VAL A 179 6.09 27.63 -2.21
C VAL A 179 5.60 28.14 -0.87
N TRP A 180 5.22 29.41 -0.84
CA TRP A 180 4.63 30.06 0.33
C TRP A 180 3.21 30.48 0.01
N LEU A 181 2.25 29.95 0.74
CA LEU A 181 0.83 30.30 0.62
C LEU A 181 0.44 31.26 1.75
N LYS A 182 -0.49 32.17 1.45
CA LYS A 182 -0.98 33.16 2.42
C LYS A 182 -2.49 33.34 2.31
N LYS A 183 -3.12 33.48 3.47
CA LYS A 183 -4.50 33.90 3.63
C LYS A 183 -4.60 34.95 4.74
N THR A 184 -5.19 36.09 4.42
CA THR A 184 -5.49 37.15 5.39
C THR A 184 -6.99 37.17 5.67
N PHE A 185 -7.36 37.38 6.93
CA PHE A 185 -8.75 37.52 7.37
C PHE A 185 -8.83 38.40 8.61
N SER A 186 -9.98 39.04 8.85
CA SER A 186 -10.17 39.95 9.97
C SER A 186 -11.21 39.44 10.96
N LEU A 187 -10.94 39.59 12.25
CA LEU A 187 -11.84 39.20 13.33
C LEU A 187 -12.35 40.43 14.09
N PRO A 188 -13.67 40.58 14.29
CA PRO A 188 -14.23 41.73 15.01
C PRO A 188 -13.97 41.67 16.53
N GLN A 189 -13.72 40.47 17.06
CA GLN A 189 -13.37 40.19 18.45
C GLN A 189 -12.65 38.84 18.53
N LEU A 190 -12.08 38.50 19.69
CA LEU A 190 -11.47 37.19 19.88
C LEU A 190 -12.54 36.08 19.84
N PRO A 191 -12.29 34.96 19.13
CA PRO A 191 -13.22 33.84 19.07
C PRO A 191 -13.17 33.01 20.36
N LYS A 192 -14.18 32.14 20.52
CA LYS A 192 -14.21 31.13 21.58
C LYS A 192 -13.34 29.92 21.22
N GLU A 193 -13.25 29.61 19.94
CA GLU A 193 -12.53 28.45 19.41
C GLU A 193 -12.10 28.73 17.97
N ALA A 194 -10.91 28.26 17.59
CA ALA A 194 -10.43 28.35 16.21
C ALA A 194 -9.56 27.14 15.88
N ARG A 195 -9.96 26.37 14.88
CA ARG A 195 -9.24 25.16 14.45
C ARG A 195 -8.95 25.24 12.97
N ILE A 196 -7.84 24.64 12.57
CA ILE A 196 -7.50 24.38 11.18
C ILE A 196 -7.18 22.91 10.99
N TRP A 197 -7.64 22.34 9.88
CA TRP A 197 -7.23 21.05 9.38
C TRP A 197 -6.45 21.24 8.09
N ILE A 198 -5.24 20.66 8.00
CA ILE A 198 -4.39 20.76 6.82
C ILE A 198 -3.97 19.39 6.28
N ALA A 199 -3.77 19.32 4.96
CA ALA A 199 -3.06 18.26 4.25
C ALA A 199 -2.14 18.90 3.20
N ALA A 200 -0.99 18.26 2.95
CA ALA A 200 0.00 18.76 1.99
C ALA A 200 0.63 17.61 1.22
N ASP A 201 0.76 17.79 -0.09
CA ASP A 201 1.54 16.92 -0.98
C ASP A 201 2.82 17.69 -1.34
N ASP A 202 3.91 17.56 -0.57
CA ASP A 202 4.21 16.53 0.44
C ASP A 202 4.19 17.01 1.90
N SER A 203 4.54 18.27 2.16
CA SER A 203 4.65 18.76 3.54
C SER A 203 4.38 20.26 3.67
N ALA A 204 3.99 20.68 4.88
CA ALA A 204 3.66 22.06 5.20
C ALA A 204 4.17 22.46 6.59
N ILE A 205 4.58 23.72 6.73
CA ILE A 205 4.83 24.40 8.01
C ILE A 205 3.85 25.58 8.09
N LEU A 206 2.98 25.54 9.10
CA LEU A 206 1.93 26.51 9.34
C LEU A 206 2.40 27.59 10.31
N SER A 207 2.19 28.86 9.95
CA SER A 207 2.42 30.01 10.82
C SER A 207 1.23 30.95 10.82
N LEU A 208 0.92 31.55 11.97
CA LEU A 208 -0.14 32.54 12.12
C LEU A 208 0.44 33.77 12.82
N ASN A 209 0.26 34.95 12.21
CA ASN A 209 0.80 36.22 12.70
C ASN A 209 2.32 36.17 12.97
N GLY A 210 3.05 35.43 12.14
CA GLY A 210 4.51 35.27 12.25
C GLY A 210 4.98 34.26 13.29
N GLN A 211 4.08 33.57 13.99
CA GLN A 211 4.40 32.50 14.93
C GLN A 211 4.11 31.14 14.34
N GLU A 212 5.04 30.19 14.47
CA GLU A 212 4.83 28.82 14.02
C GLU A 212 3.77 28.11 14.88
N VAL A 213 2.78 27.51 14.21
CA VAL A 213 1.72 26.71 14.84
C VAL A 213 2.09 25.22 14.81
N GLY A 214 2.76 24.77 13.73
CA GLY A 214 3.32 23.43 13.61
C GLY A 214 3.45 22.95 12.16
N SER A 215 3.86 21.69 11.98
CA SER A 215 4.13 21.10 10.66
C SER A 215 3.30 19.85 10.36
N HIS A 216 3.16 19.49 9.09
CA HIS A 216 2.52 18.26 8.63
C HIS A 216 3.20 17.71 7.39
N HIS A 217 3.23 16.39 7.20
CA HIS A 217 4.08 15.73 6.19
C HIS A 217 3.34 14.64 5.42
N THR A 218 2.04 14.81 5.17
CA THR A 218 1.30 13.92 4.28
C THR A 218 0.03 14.55 3.73
N TRP A 219 -0.36 14.11 2.52
CA TRP A 219 -1.59 14.55 1.86
C TRP A 219 -2.79 13.68 2.26
N ASN A 220 -2.58 12.42 2.66
CA ASN A 220 -3.66 11.44 2.79
C ASN A 220 -4.32 11.43 4.18
N ARG A 221 -3.93 12.34 5.06
CA ARG A 221 -4.50 12.52 6.40
C ARG A 221 -4.49 13.99 6.76
N LEU A 222 -5.61 14.49 7.29
CA LEU A 222 -5.66 15.83 7.87
C LEU A 222 -4.96 15.85 9.24
N ARG A 223 -4.19 16.91 9.48
CA ARG A 223 -3.72 17.27 10.82
C ARG A 223 -4.47 18.49 11.33
N GLU A 224 -5.00 18.39 12.55
CA GLU A 224 -5.67 19.47 13.24
C GLU A 224 -4.67 20.30 14.07
N PHE A 225 -4.83 21.61 14.04
CA PHE A 225 -4.14 22.55 14.93
C PHE A 225 -5.14 23.53 15.57
N ASP A 226 -4.86 23.89 16.82
CA ASP A 226 -5.54 24.97 17.52
C ASP A 226 -4.91 26.32 17.14
N LEU A 227 -5.71 27.20 16.55
CA LEU A 227 -5.28 28.55 16.16
C LEU A 227 -5.54 29.58 17.25
N LEU A 228 -6.40 29.27 18.24
CA LEU A 228 -6.87 30.23 19.22
C LEU A 228 -5.74 31.02 19.92
N PRO A 229 -4.61 30.40 20.33
CA PRO A 229 -3.53 31.11 21.02
C PRO A 229 -2.81 32.16 20.18
N PHE A 230 -2.94 32.10 18.85
CA PHE A 230 -2.17 32.91 17.90
C PHE A 230 -3.00 34.02 17.26
N LEU A 231 -4.32 34.05 17.49
CA LEU A 231 -5.24 35.01 16.89
C LEU A 231 -5.25 36.36 17.62
N ARG A 232 -5.56 37.41 16.86
CA ARG A 232 -5.76 38.77 17.38
C ARG A 232 -7.04 39.40 16.80
N ILE A 233 -7.52 40.45 17.46
CA ILE A 233 -8.60 41.31 16.93
C ILE A 233 -8.04 42.08 15.73
N GLY A 234 -8.86 42.25 14.70
CA GLY A 234 -8.46 42.84 13.43
C GLY A 234 -7.82 41.81 12.50
N GLU A 235 -6.86 42.25 11.71
CA GLU A 235 -6.24 41.46 10.64
C GLU A 235 -5.33 40.35 11.19
N ASN A 236 -5.52 39.12 10.68
CA ASN A 236 -4.70 37.95 10.96
C ASN A 236 -4.10 37.43 9.65
N ASP A 237 -2.80 37.14 9.68
CA ASP A 237 -2.05 36.61 8.54
C ASP A 237 -1.68 35.16 8.78
N LEU A 238 -2.33 34.25 8.03
CA LEU A 238 -1.96 32.85 7.98
C LEU A 238 -0.99 32.64 6.82
N THR A 239 0.18 32.09 7.11
CA THR A 239 1.18 31.71 6.10
C THR A 239 1.52 30.23 6.20
N VAL A 240 1.80 29.62 5.07
CA VAL A 240 2.16 28.20 4.99
C VAL A 240 3.33 28.06 4.04
N ALA A 241 4.46 27.55 4.52
CA ALA A 241 5.53 27.06 3.65
C ALA A 241 5.18 25.63 3.26
N VAL A 242 5.03 25.35 1.97
CA VAL A 242 4.63 24.04 1.46
C VAL A 242 5.70 23.53 0.50
N ALA A 243 6.12 22.28 0.68
CA ALA A 243 7.15 21.64 -0.12
C ALA A 243 6.58 20.41 -0.83
N ASP A 244 6.74 20.37 -2.16
CA ASP A 244 6.57 19.18 -2.99
C ASP A 244 7.96 18.60 -3.26
N SER A 245 8.23 17.41 -2.73
CA SER A 245 9.50 16.71 -2.85
C SER A 245 9.46 15.57 -3.87
N GLY A 246 8.31 15.39 -4.53
CA GLY A 246 8.01 14.26 -5.39
C GLY A 246 7.72 14.64 -6.84
N HIS A 247 6.90 13.80 -7.46
CA HIS A 247 6.36 14.05 -8.80
C HIS A 247 4.98 14.69 -8.69
N LEU A 248 4.61 15.45 -9.71
CA LEU A 248 3.27 16.03 -9.84
C LEU A 248 2.15 14.98 -9.63
N PRO A 249 1.00 15.40 -9.08
CA PRO A 249 0.64 16.79 -8.73
C PRO A 249 1.11 17.22 -7.34
N CYS A 250 1.32 18.52 -7.17
CA CYS A 250 1.53 19.18 -5.87
C CYS A 250 0.21 19.79 -5.34
N GLY A 251 0.05 19.92 -4.02
CA GLY A 251 -1.15 20.54 -3.49
C GLY A 251 -1.14 20.80 -1.99
N PHE A 252 -1.80 21.89 -1.60
CA PHE A 252 -2.14 22.19 -0.20
C PHE A 252 -3.65 22.26 -0.04
N LEU A 253 -4.16 21.68 1.05
CA LEU A 253 -5.58 21.70 1.40
C LEU A 253 -5.74 22.16 2.84
N ALA A 254 -6.64 23.12 3.06
CA ALA A 254 -6.95 23.65 4.39
C ALA A 254 -8.46 23.90 4.57
N ASP A 255 -8.94 23.62 5.78
CA ASP A 255 -10.28 23.97 6.26
C ASP A 255 -10.12 24.60 7.65
N ILE A 256 -10.59 25.83 7.81
CA ILE A 256 -10.52 26.59 9.06
C ILE A 256 -11.94 26.81 9.55
N LEU A 257 -12.19 26.47 10.81
CA LEU A 257 -13.44 26.77 11.50
C LEU A 257 -13.16 27.62 12.73
N ILE A 258 -13.76 28.82 12.76
CA ILE A 258 -13.69 29.75 13.89
C ILE A 258 -15.09 29.89 14.46
N THR A 259 -15.24 29.66 15.77
CA THR A 259 -16.49 29.84 16.50
C THR A 259 -16.40 31.11 17.35
N MET A 260 -17.25 32.08 17.06
CA MET A 260 -17.33 33.36 17.75
C MET A 260 -18.05 33.22 19.12
N PRO A 261 -17.89 34.19 20.05
CA PRO A 261 -18.51 34.12 21.37
C PRO A 261 -20.05 34.01 21.37
N ASP A 262 -20.71 34.55 20.34
CA ASP A 262 -22.15 34.48 20.13
C ASP A 262 -22.61 33.15 19.49
N GLY A 263 -21.68 32.24 19.18
CA GLY A 263 -21.94 30.98 18.49
C GLY A 263 -21.90 31.08 16.96
N GLY A 264 -21.70 32.28 16.39
CA GLY A 264 -21.48 32.47 14.97
C GLY A 264 -20.24 31.70 14.48
N LYS A 265 -20.29 31.17 13.26
CA LYS A 265 -19.20 30.40 12.66
C LYS A 265 -18.64 31.10 11.44
N ILE A 266 -17.31 31.19 11.36
CA ILE A 266 -16.57 31.64 10.19
C ILE A 266 -15.81 30.43 9.66
N THR A 267 -16.05 30.09 8.40
CA THR A 267 -15.31 29.03 7.68
C THR A 267 -14.42 29.68 6.64
N ILE A 268 -13.14 29.28 6.60
CA ILE A 268 -12.19 29.71 5.58
C ILE A 268 -11.57 28.45 4.97
N LEU A 269 -11.75 28.27 3.67
CA LEU A 269 -11.28 27.09 2.94
C LEU A 269 -10.06 27.48 2.09
N SER A 270 -9.23 26.50 1.75
CA SER A 270 -8.27 26.65 0.66
C SER A 270 -9.02 26.71 -0.67
N ASP A 271 -8.89 27.84 -1.37
CA ASP A 271 -9.60 28.15 -2.60
C ASP A 271 -8.83 29.24 -3.39
N GLU A 272 -9.40 29.76 -4.47
CA GLU A 272 -8.80 30.78 -5.32
C GLU A 272 -8.55 32.13 -4.63
N SER A 273 -9.11 32.36 -3.45
CA SER A 273 -8.92 33.59 -2.68
C SER A 273 -7.61 33.62 -1.89
N TRP A 274 -6.86 32.52 -1.91
CA TRP A 274 -5.52 32.45 -1.35
C TRP A 274 -4.49 33.07 -2.29
N GLN A 275 -3.35 33.47 -1.71
CA GLN A 275 -2.21 33.95 -2.47
C GLN A 275 -1.03 33.00 -2.31
N GLY A 276 -0.19 32.90 -3.33
CA GLY A 276 1.01 32.09 -3.37
C GLY A 276 2.23 32.92 -3.78
N CYS A 277 3.39 32.47 -3.35
CA CYS A 277 4.68 33.04 -3.70
C CYS A 277 5.72 31.94 -3.88
N LYS A 278 6.64 32.13 -4.80
CA LYS A 278 7.72 31.18 -5.12
C LYS A 278 8.94 31.29 -4.22
N THR A 279 9.03 32.37 -3.45
CA THR A 279 10.17 32.68 -2.60
C THR A 279 9.68 33.32 -1.30
N VAL A 280 10.44 33.15 -0.22
CA VAL A 280 10.11 33.68 1.11
C VAL A 280 9.80 35.19 1.11
N ASN A 281 10.47 35.97 0.25
CA ASN A 281 10.40 37.44 0.21
C ASN A 281 9.81 37.98 -1.11
N GLY A 282 9.14 37.13 -1.88
CA GLY A 282 8.58 37.55 -3.17
C GLY A 282 7.23 38.25 -3.03
N VAL A 283 6.65 38.60 -4.18
CA VAL A 283 5.31 39.18 -4.25
C VAL A 283 4.28 38.06 -4.25
N TYR A 284 3.30 38.13 -3.35
CA TYR A 284 2.17 37.20 -3.30
C TYR A 284 1.18 37.48 -4.44
N GLN A 285 0.83 36.43 -5.18
CA GLN A 285 -0.10 36.47 -6.32
C GLN A 285 -1.21 35.44 -6.13
N PRO A 286 -2.36 35.55 -6.80
CA PRO A 286 -3.42 34.54 -6.70
C PRO A 286 -2.93 33.12 -7.04
N VAL A 287 -3.30 32.15 -6.19
CA VAL A 287 -2.96 30.73 -6.38
C VAL A 287 -3.62 30.14 -7.62
N ALA A 288 -3.19 28.94 -8.01
CA ALA A 288 -3.96 28.05 -8.86
C ALA A 288 -4.77 27.07 -7.99
N VAL A 289 -6.02 26.82 -8.37
CA VAL A 289 -6.79 25.67 -7.89
C VAL A 289 -6.40 24.47 -8.75
N ILE A 290 -5.74 23.49 -8.13
CA ILE A 290 -5.29 22.26 -8.80
C ILE A 290 -6.47 21.30 -8.98
N ALA A 291 -7.25 21.10 -7.91
CA ALA A 291 -8.48 20.32 -7.94
C ALA A 291 -9.36 20.64 -6.72
N PRO A 292 -10.70 20.69 -6.87
CA PRO A 292 -11.57 20.62 -5.69
C PRO A 292 -11.36 19.29 -4.96
N TYR A 293 -11.60 19.27 -3.65
CA TYR A 293 -11.57 18.01 -2.90
C TYR A 293 -12.53 16.98 -3.49
N GLY A 294 -12.10 15.71 -3.52
CA GLY A 294 -12.83 14.63 -4.19
C GLY A 294 -12.46 14.44 -5.66
N ALA A 295 -11.75 15.39 -6.28
CA ALA A 295 -11.22 15.29 -7.65
C ALA A 295 -9.69 15.11 -7.65
N GLY A 296 -9.09 15.15 -8.86
CA GLY A 296 -7.64 15.01 -9.05
C GLY A 296 -7.07 13.66 -8.62
N ALA A 297 -5.76 13.63 -8.35
CA ALA A 297 -5.06 12.42 -7.91
C ALA A 297 -5.47 11.97 -6.49
N TRP A 298 -5.83 12.94 -5.63
CA TRP A 298 -6.14 12.70 -4.22
C TRP A 298 -7.53 12.08 -4.00
N LYS A 299 -8.52 12.36 -4.85
CA LYS A 299 -9.89 11.82 -4.75
C LYS A 299 -10.46 12.09 -3.34
N LYS A 300 -11.25 11.16 -2.78
CA LYS A 300 -11.76 11.18 -1.40
C LYS A 300 -10.85 10.46 -0.39
N LYS A 301 -9.53 10.48 -0.60
CA LYS A 301 -8.58 9.69 0.20
C LYS A 301 -7.89 10.48 1.33
N VAL A 302 -8.41 11.63 1.70
CA VAL A 302 -7.90 12.40 2.83
C VAL A 302 -8.63 11.94 4.10
N GLU A 303 -7.91 11.26 4.98
CA GLU A 303 -8.42 10.74 6.26
C GLU A 303 -8.66 11.87 7.28
N LEU A 304 -9.80 11.83 7.97
CA LEU A 304 -10.07 12.68 9.13
C LEU A 304 -9.24 12.21 10.35
N PRO A 305 -8.75 13.14 11.20
CA PRO A 305 -8.05 12.75 12.41
C PRO A 305 -9.03 12.08 13.38
N GLU A 306 -8.59 10.99 14.04
CA GLU A 306 -9.41 10.17 14.96
C GLU A 306 -10.14 10.99 16.04
N LYS A 307 -9.66 12.19 16.38
CA LYS A 307 -10.26 13.09 17.40
C LYS A 307 -11.56 13.78 16.98
N ARG A 308 -12.01 13.67 15.72
CA ARG A 308 -13.30 14.24 15.26
C ARG A 308 -14.51 13.32 15.54
N LEU A 309 -14.29 12.12 16.06
CA LEU A 309 -15.32 11.09 16.31
C LEU A 309 -16.07 11.22 17.65
N LYS A 310 -16.00 12.37 18.33
CA LYS A 310 -16.69 12.61 19.60
C LYS A 310 -17.43 13.94 19.62
#